data_AF-A0A936GH38-F1
#
_entry.id   AF-A0A936GH38-F1
#
_cell.length_a   1.000
_cell.length_b   1.000
_cell.length_c   1.000
_cell.angle_alpha   90.00
_cell.angle_beta   90.00
_cell.angle_gamma   90.00
#
_symmetry.space_group_name_H-M   'P 1'
#
loop_
_entity.id
_entity.type
_entity.pdbx_description
1 polymer ?
#
loop_
_entity_poly.entity_id
_entity_poly.type
_entity_poly.pdbx_seq_one_letter_code
_entity_poly.pdbx_strand_id
1 'polypeptide(L)'
;MNKTIKLLFTALLILSALATSAQDECKPIGWANFDGQTNVGAPTGGGSVAVVEVTTFAQLKAAAESSDAKVIYVKNSVGNGYKGTTGDVLYVKSNKTIIGYAGVTVKCSWQIKNVSNIIIRNMTLSGPGNSNSEQNWDCVNIEGSKRIWFDHCTVMEGEDGNFDVVKGSDNVSVTWCKFMYVTGGEHNLSNLIGSSDSESASHGKLNVTYAYCWWDNVNSRCPRTRYGKIHVLNSYYNKSGKWGFCWFYVKS
;
A
#
# COMPACT_ATOMS: atom_id res chain seq x y z
N MET A 1 -68.70 15.41 37.50
CA MET A 1 -68.31 14.02 37.81
C MET A 1 -67.93 13.35 36.50
N ASN A 2 -66.65 13.01 36.32
CA ASN A 2 -66.06 12.15 35.27
C ASN A 2 -66.20 12.59 33.79
N LYS A 3 -65.24 12.43 32.87
CA LYS A 3 -63.84 12.00 32.84
C LYS A 3 -63.34 12.35 31.41
N THR A 4 -62.28 13.14 31.33
CA THR A 4 -61.06 12.96 30.52
C THR A 4 -61.08 12.46 29.06
N ILE A 5 -60.26 13.16 28.25
CA ILE A 5 -59.43 12.71 27.10
C ILE A 5 -60.07 12.73 25.71
N LYS A 6 -59.66 13.72 24.91
CA LYS A 6 -59.34 13.52 23.48
C LYS A 6 -57.93 14.01 23.21
N LEU A 7 -57.08 13.00 22.98
CA LEU A 7 -55.71 12.98 22.50
C LEU A 7 -55.38 14.08 21.47
N LEU A 8 -54.39 14.93 21.78
CA LEU A 8 -53.57 15.58 20.76
C LEU A 8 -52.56 14.54 20.24
N PHE A 9 -52.70 14.13 18.98
CA PHE A 9 -51.62 13.44 18.26
C PHE A 9 -50.79 14.49 17.51
N THR A 10 -49.79 15.05 18.19
CA THR A 10 -48.68 15.74 17.50
C THR A 10 -47.57 14.70 17.35
N ALA A 11 -47.58 13.97 16.24
CA ALA A 11 -46.48 13.10 15.87
C ALA A 11 -45.29 13.99 15.43
N LEU A 12 -44.44 14.37 16.39
CA LEU A 12 -43.16 14.98 16.08
C LEU A 12 -42.20 13.88 15.62
N LEU A 13 -42.17 13.61 14.32
CA LEU A 13 -41.14 12.78 13.71
C LEU A 13 -39.82 13.57 13.77
N ILE A 14 -39.06 13.36 14.85
CA ILE A 14 -37.64 13.71 14.87
C ILE A 14 -36.94 12.62 14.06
N LEU A 15 -36.88 12.81 12.74
CA LEU A 15 -35.99 12.06 11.89
C LEU A 15 -34.57 12.56 12.18
N SER A 16 -33.91 11.99 13.19
CA SER A 16 -32.48 12.18 13.37
C SER A 16 -31.80 11.61 12.13
N ALA A 17 -31.40 12.48 11.20
CA ALA A 17 -30.51 12.11 10.12
C ALA A 17 -29.19 11.66 10.76
N LEU A 18 -29.05 10.36 10.99
CA LEU A 18 -27.75 9.73 11.10
C LEU A 18 -27.12 9.83 9.72
N ALA A 19 -26.54 10.99 9.43
CA ALA A 19 -25.49 11.07 8.44
C ALA A 19 -24.35 10.23 9.00
N THR A 20 -24.33 8.93 8.69
CA THR A 20 -23.08 8.19 8.67
C THR A 20 -22.26 8.84 7.57
N SER A 21 -21.52 9.89 7.91
CA SER A 21 -20.34 10.23 7.15
C SER A 21 -19.48 8.97 7.23
N ALA A 22 -19.29 8.29 6.11
CA ALA A 22 -18.11 7.47 5.94
C ALA A 22 -16.94 8.46 5.90
N GLN A 23 -16.58 9.00 7.06
CA GLN A 23 -15.44 9.87 7.21
C GLN A 23 -14.23 8.95 7.11
N ASP A 24 -13.46 9.07 6.03
CA ASP A 24 -12.12 8.50 5.98
C ASP A 24 -11.31 9.15 7.11
N GLU A 25 -11.11 8.43 8.21
CA GLU A 25 -10.30 8.91 9.33
C GLU A 25 -8.81 9.08 8.98
N CYS A 26 -8.43 8.82 7.72
CA CYS A 26 -7.05 8.84 7.25
C CYS A 26 -6.15 7.97 8.13
N LYS A 27 -6.66 6.80 8.54
CA LYS A 27 -5.95 5.83 9.37
C LYS A 27 -5.96 4.46 8.68
N PRO A 28 -4.85 3.71 8.73
CA PRO A 28 -4.86 2.34 8.24
C PRO A 28 -5.77 1.48 9.08
N ILE A 29 -6.37 0.50 8.42
CA ILE A 29 -6.88 -0.70 9.07
C ILE A 29 -5.85 -1.83 8.99
N GLY A 30 -5.95 -2.82 9.87
CA GLY A 30 -5.12 -4.01 9.82
C GLY A 30 -3.71 -3.84 10.38
N TRP A 31 -2.78 -4.61 9.82
CA TRP A 31 -1.49 -4.91 10.43
C TRP A 31 -0.53 -3.73 10.59
N ALA A 32 -0.65 -2.64 9.82
CA ALA A 32 0.17 -1.43 10.00
C ALA A 32 0.01 -0.77 11.39
N ASN A 33 -1.10 -1.04 12.08
CA ASN A 33 -1.34 -0.54 13.45
C ASN A 33 -0.54 -1.29 14.53
N PHE A 34 0.26 -2.29 14.16
CA PHE A 34 0.93 -3.19 15.09
C PHE A 34 2.46 -3.07 15.00
N ASP A 35 3.16 -3.41 16.07
CA ASP A 35 4.59 -3.71 16.08
C ASP A 35 4.76 -5.15 16.61
N GLY A 36 5.10 -6.07 15.71
CA GLY A 36 4.91 -7.50 15.93
C GLY A 36 3.43 -7.82 16.14
N GLN A 37 3.08 -8.30 17.33
CA GLN A 37 1.71 -8.67 17.70
C GLN A 37 1.02 -7.63 18.60
N THR A 38 1.70 -6.53 18.96
CA THR A 38 1.15 -5.50 19.86
C THR A 38 0.55 -4.36 19.04
N ASN A 39 -0.71 -4.02 19.29
CA ASN A 39 -1.33 -2.84 18.68
C ASN A 39 -0.74 -1.57 19.33
N VAL A 40 -0.10 -0.74 18.50
CA VAL A 40 0.61 0.49 18.89
C VAL A 40 0.05 1.71 18.15
N GLY A 41 -1.13 1.56 17.53
CA GLY A 41 -1.77 2.56 16.70
C GLY A 41 -1.13 2.72 15.32
N ALA A 42 -1.76 3.57 14.52
CA ALA A 42 -1.35 3.85 13.15
C ALA A 42 0.12 4.32 13.06
N PRO A 43 0.85 4.01 11.97
CA PRO A 43 2.09 4.70 11.67
C PRO A 43 1.79 6.21 11.55
N THR A 44 2.73 7.01 12.00
CA THR A 44 2.65 8.48 11.95
C THR A 44 3.39 9.06 10.75
N GLY A 45 4.23 8.25 10.09
CA GLY A 45 5.06 8.68 8.96
C GLY A 45 5.98 9.84 9.35
N GLY A 46 5.91 10.93 8.60
CA GLY A 46 6.60 12.19 8.90
C GLY A 46 6.02 12.95 10.11
N GLY A 47 4.86 12.55 10.63
CA GLY A 47 4.19 13.21 11.75
C GLY A 47 3.69 14.60 11.37
N SER A 48 3.98 15.59 12.22
CA SER A 48 3.51 16.97 12.08
C SER A 48 4.59 17.94 11.58
N VAL A 49 5.69 17.43 11.01
CA VAL A 49 6.73 18.30 10.43
C VAL A 49 6.16 19.08 9.24
N ALA A 50 6.77 20.24 8.96
CA ALA A 50 6.36 21.08 7.84
C ALA A 50 6.40 20.32 6.51
N VAL A 51 5.40 20.56 5.67
CA VAL A 51 5.29 19.96 4.34
C VAL A 51 6.43 20.45 3.45
N VAL A 52 7.08 19.52 2.77
CA VAL A 52 8.01 19.79 1.68
C VAL A 52 7.33 19.42 0.37
N GLU A 53 7.07 20.41 -0.47
CA GLU A 53 6.57 20.16 -1.82
C GLU A 53 7.73 19.86 -2.77
N VAL A 54 7.58 18.81 -3.57
CA VAL A 54 8.57 18.39 -4.56
C VAL A 54 7.96 18.38 -5.96
N THR A 55 8.68 18.92 -6.93
CA THR A 55 8.25 19.03 -8.34
C THR A 55 9.17 18.29 -9.30
N THR A 56 10.30 17.77 -8.81
CA THR A 56 11.28 17.00 -9.58
C THR A 56 11.65 15.70 -8.84
N PHE A 57 12.16 14.70 -9.57
CA PHE A 57 12.60 13.45 -8.96
C PHE A 57 13.79 13.67 -8.01
N ALA A 58 14.71 14.57 -8.35
CA ALA A 58 15.86 14.90 -7.50
C ALA A 58 15.42 15.44 -6.13
N GLN A 59 14.40 16.30 -6.08
CA GLN A 59 13.84 16.81 -4.84
C GLN A 59 13.12 15.71 -4.04
N LEU A 60 12.33 14.86 -4.71
CA LEU A 60 11.68 13.70 -4.08
C LEU A 60 12.73 12.78 -3.46
N LYS A 61 13.77 12.44 -4.23
CA LYS A 61 14.87 11.58 -3.80
C LYS A 61 15.58 12.16 -2.58
N ALA A 62 15.99 13.43 -2.64
CA ALA A 62 16.65 14.10 -1.52
C ALA A 62 15.80 14.09 -0.24
N ALA A 63 14.49 14.34 -0.35
CA ALA A 63 13.59 14.35 0.81
C ALA A 63 13.31 12.94 1.36
N ALA A 64 13.07 11.95 0.49
CA ALA A 64 12.75 10.58 0.89
C ALA A 64 13.97 9.82 1.44
N GLU A 65 15.18 10.13 0.96
CA GLU A 65 16.44 9.50 1.37
C GLU A 65 17.08 10.17 2.59
N SER A 66 16.56 11.32 3.02
CA SER A 66 16.97 12.00 4.26
C SER A 66 16.71 11.13 5.49
N SER A 67 17.61 11.21 6.47
CA SER A 67 17.41 10.62 7.80
C SER A 67 16.31 11.29 8.62
N ASP A 68 15.98 12.56 8.32
CA ASP A 68 14.98 13.32 9.07
C ASP A 68 13.57 12.80 8.80
N ALA A 69 12.66 12.98 9.75
CA ALA A 69 11.24 12.84 9.45
C ALA A 69 10.80 13.89 8.41
N LYS A 70 10.04 13.48 7.39
CA LYS A 70 9.54 14.38 6.33
C LYS A 70 8.10 14.07 5.97
N VAL A 71 7.30 15.12 5.78
CA VAL A 71 6.02 15.09 5.07
C VAL A 71 6.26 15.66 3.67
N ILE A 72 6.13 14.83 2.66
CA ILE A 72 6.53 15.10 1.27
C ILE A 72 5.29 15.10 0.40
N TYR A 73 5.05 16.20 -0.31
CA TYR A 73 3.93 16.35 -1.23
C TYR A 73 4.46 16.39 -2.66
N VAL A 74 4.11 15.38 -3.46
CA VAL A 74 4.56 15.23 -4.85
C VAL A 74 3.58 15.96 -5.76
N LYS A 75 3.99 17.13 -6.29
CA LYS A 75 3.12 18.02 -7.06
C LYS A 75 2.98 17.63 -8.53
N ASN A 76 4.05 17.13 -9.11
CA ASN A 76 4.13 16.79 -10.53
C ASN A 76 4.38 15.30 -10.69
N SER A 77 4.05 14.75 -11.86
CA SER A 77 4.63 13.47 -12.27
C SER A 77 6.15 13.61 -12.40
N VAL A 78 6.90 12.70 -11.79
CA VAL A 78 8.37 12.76 -11.70
C VAL A 78 8.97 11.39 -11.99
N GLY A 79 10.27 11.38 -12.29
CA GLY A 79 11.03 10.19 -12.60
C GLY A 79 10.99 9.85 -14.08
N ASN A 80 12.09 9.26 -14.56
CA ASN A 80 12.29 8.83 -15.93
C ASN A 80 12.15 7.32 -16.10
N GLY A 81 11.85 6.60 -15.01
CA GLY A 81 11.81 5.13 -14.98
C GLY A 81 13.19 4.52 -14.74
N TYR A 82 13.19 3.19 -14.64
CA TYR A 82 14.38 2.38 -14.45
C TYR A 82 14.44 1.36 -15.60
N LYS A 83 15.64 1.11 -16.14
CA LYS A 83 15.86 0.17 -17.25
C LYS A 83 17.22 -0.50 -17.11
N GLY A 84 17.26 -1.82 -17.07
CA GLY A 84 18.49 -2.60 -16.90
C GLY A 84 19.17 -2.34 -15.57
N THR A 85 20.31 -1.65 -15.59
CA THR A 85 21.08 -1.31 -14.38
C THR A 85 21.04 0.18 -14.06
N THR A 86 20.26 0.97 -14.82
CA THR A 86 20.30 2.43 -14.79
C THR A 86 18.91 3.05 -14.70
N GLY A 87 18.83 4.22 -14.08
CA GLY A 87 17.62 5.01 -14.00
C GLY A 87 17.24 5.33 -12.56
N ASP A 88 15.98 5.68 -12.37
CA ASP A 88 15.50 6.25 -11.13
C ASP A 88 15.13 5.15 -10.12
N VAL A 89 15.86 5.15 -9.00
CA VAL A 89 15.60 4.31 -7.82
C VAL A 89 15.44 5.22 -6.61
N LEU A 90 14.40 4.97 -5.81
CA LEU A 90 14.04 5.76 -4.65
C LEU A 90 14.16 4.94 -3.37
N TYR A 91 15.13 5.26 -2.51
CA TYR A 91 15.33 4.56 -1.24
C TYR A 91 14.63 5.29 -0.08
N VAL A 92 13.42 4.87 0.25
CA VAL A 92 12.64 5.55 1.30
C VAL A 92 13.21 5.22 2.68
N LYS A 93 13.59 6.25 3.45
CA LYS A 93 14.02 6.10 4.86
C LYS A 93 12.84 6.08 5.83
N SER A 94 13.10 5.78 7.10
CA SER A 94 12.09 5.80 8.16
C SER A 94 11.43 7.17 8.32
N ASN A 95 10.24 7.20 8.92
CA ASN A 95 9.49 8.41 9.29
C ASN A 95 9.16 9.30 8.09
N LYS A 96 8.53 8.70 7.08
CA LYS A 96 8.15 9.41 5.85
C LYS A 96 6.65 9.33 5.64
N THR A 97 6.06 10.48 5.34
CA THR A 97 4.73 10.57 4.74
C THR A 97 4.92 11.12 3.34
N ILE A 98 4.56 10.36 2.30
CA ILE A 98 4.70 10.77 0.90
C ILE A 98 3.32 10.72 0.25
N ILE A 99 2.80 11.88 -0.13
CA ILE A 99 1.44 12.01 -0.67
C ILE A 99 1.52 12.68 -2.04
N GLY A 100 0.85 12.09 -3.03
CA GLY A 100 0.73 12.69 -4.35
C GLY A 100 -0.40 13.70 -4.41
N TYR A 101 -0.23 14.73 -5.24
CA TYR A 101 -1.37 15.47 -5.75
C TYR A 101 -2.19 14.60 -6.72
N ALA A 102 -3.44 15.00 -6.98
CA ALA A 102 -4.33 14.22 -7.83
C ALA A 102 -3.71 13.92 -9.21
N GLY A 103 -3.65 12.64 -9.58
CA GLY A 103 -3.20 12.17 -10.90
C GLY A 103 -1.69 12.13 -11.12
N VAL A 104 -0.86 12.43 -10.10
CA VAL A 104 0.61 12.36 -10.28
C VAL A 104 1.10 10.92 -10.40
N THR A 105 2.12 10.73 -11.23
CA THR A 105 2.82 9.46 -11.42
C THR A 105 4.29 9.60 -11.06
N VAL A 106 4.80 8.71 -10.22
CA VAL A 106 6.23 8.59 -9.91
C VAL A 106 6.79 7.36 -10.61
N LYS A 107 7.70 7.58 -11.57
CA LYS A 107 8.34 6.53 -12.36
C LYS A 107 9.72 6.19 -11.80
N CYS A 108 9.79 5.18 -10.94
CA CYS A 108 11.02 4.67 -10.36
C CYS A 108 10.80 3.30 -9.71
N SER A 109 11.88 2.59 -9.39
CA SER A 109 11.80 1.48 -8.44
C SER A 109 11.85 2.00 -7.00
N TRP A 110 10.85 1.66 -6.19
CA TRP A 110 10.73 2.06 -4.80
C TRP A 110 11.34 1.00 -3.88
N GLN A 111 12.37 1.39 -3.12
CA GLN A 111 13.12 0.51 -2.25
C GLN A 111 12.94 0.93 -0.79
N ILE A 112 12.22 0.11 -0.02
CA ILE A 112 11.90 0.34 1.38
C ILE A 112 12.62 -0.75 2.19
N LYS A 113 13.85 -0.45 2.64
CA LYS A 113 14.75 -1.45 3.21
C LYS A 113 15.20 -1.11 4.63
N ASN A 114 14.98 -2.03 5.57
CA ASN A 114 15.39 -1.93 6.98
C ASN A 114 14.93 -0.62 7.66
N VAL A 115 13.69 -0.21 7.38
CA VAL A 115 13.11 1.05 7.86
C VAL A 115 11.75 0.82 8.50
N SER A 116 11.21 1.85 9.13
CA SER A 116 9.87 1.76 9.71
C SER A 116 9.11 3.09 9.67
N ASN A 117 7.81 3.01 9.93
CA ASN A 117 6.93 4.17 10.07
C ASN A 117 6.83 4.98 8.77
N ILE A 118 6.18 4.39 7.77
CA ILE A 118 6.05 4.98 6.43
C ILE A 118 4.58 5.01 6.02
N ILE A 119 4.17 6.13 5.43
CA ILE A 119 2.86 6.35 4.82
C ILE A 119 3.06 6.80 3.38
N ILE A 120 2.47 6.11 2.41
CA ILE A 120 2.51 6.47 0.99
C ILE A 120 1.09 6.52 0.44
N ARG A 121 0.67 7.65 -0.14
CA ARG A 121 -0.73 7.84 -0.57
C ARG A 121 -0.93 8.61 -1.87
N ASN A 122 -2.08 8.37 -2.50
CA ASN A 122 -2.68 9.22 -3.54
C ASN A 122 -1.78 9.48 -4.76
N MET A 123 -1.17 8.44 -5.31
CA MET A 123 -0.35 8.56 -6.52
C MET A 123 -0.28 7.25 -7.30
N THR A 124 0.14 7.34 -8.56
CA THR A 124 0.58 6.18 -9.33
C THR A 124 2.07 5.95 -9.13
N LEU A 125 2.45 4.74 -8.72
CA LEU A 125 3.81 4.23 -8.67
C LEU A 125 4.00 3.36 -9.91
N SER A 126 4.87 3.78 -10.82
CA SER A 126 5.17 3.06 -12.05
C SER A 126 6.59 2.54 -12.00
N GLY A 127 6.72 1.21 -12.09
CA GLY A 127 8.00 0.52 -12.03
C GLY A 127 8.78 0.53 -13.36
N PRO A 128 9.80 -0.34 -13.47
CA PRO A 128 10.70 -0.41 -14.62
C PRO A 128 10.06 -0.93 -15.92
N GLY A 129 8.89 -1.56 -15.87
CA GLY A 129 8.25 -2.19 -17.02
C GLY A 129 7.79 -3.61 -16.69
N ASN A 130 7.39 -4.37 -17.70
CA ASN A 130 6.87 -5.74 -17.54
C ASN A 130 7.61 -6.79 -18.40
N SER A 131 8.85 -6.48 -18.79
CA SER A 131 9.69 -7.34 -19.63
C SER A 131 10.72 -8.08 -18.79
N ASN A 132 10.77 -9.41 -18.81
CA ASN A 132 11.74 -10.22 -18.04
C ASN A 132 13.18 -10.22 -18.63
N SER A 133 13.61 -9.10 -19.22
CA SER A 133 14.82 -9.05 -20.05
C SER A 133 15.99 -8.32 -19.37
N GLU A 134 15.74 -7.50 -18.36
CA GLU A 134 16.67 -6.44 -17.96
C GLU A 134 16.69 -6.19 -16.44
N GLN A 135 17.16 -7.17 -15.67
CA GLN A 135 17.14 -7.19 -14.19
C GLN A 135 15.73 -7.01 -13.62
N ASN A 136 15.28 -8.06 -12.94
CA ASN A 136 13.93 -8.19 -12.43
C ASN A 136 13.72 -7.29 -11.18
N TRP A 137 13.57 -5.98 -11.39
CA TRP A 137 13.31 -5.01 -10.33
C TRP A 137 11.81 -4.86 -10.08
N ASP A 138 11.44 -4.76 -8.81
CA ASP A 138 10.07 -4.48 -8.42
C ASP A 138 9.70 -3.00 -8.67
N CYS A 139 8.41 -2.73 -8.86
CA CYS A 139 7.92 -1.37 -8.71
C CYS A 139 8.05 -0.92 -7.24
N VAL A 140 7.62 -1.76 -6.30
CA VAL A 140 7.79 -1.55 -4.85
C VAL A 140 8.37 -2.80 -4.20
N ASN A 141 9.51 -2.65 -3.54
CA ASN A 141 10.14 -3.68 -2.72
C ASN A 141 10.22 -3.25 -1.25
N ILE A 142 9.59 -4.02 -0.36
CA ILE A 142 9.61 -3.82 1.09
C ILE A 142 10.39 -4.96 1.75
N GLU A 143 11.60 -4.66 2.20
CA GLU A 143 12.56 -5.63 2.73
C GLU A 143 12.97 -5.27 4.16
N GLY A 144 12.86 -6.23 5.09
CA GLY A 144 13.24 -6.05 6.50
C GLY A 144 12.59 -4.84 7.20
N SER A 145 11.45 -4.36 6.70
CA SER A 145 10.84 -3.10 7.12
C SER A 145 9.49 -3.31 7.78
N LYS A 146 9.07 -2.38 8.63
CA LYS A 146 7.82 -2.54 9.40
C LYS A 146 6.99 -1.30 9.59
N ARG A 147 5.70 -1.47 9.90
CA ARG A 147 4.74 -0.38 10.14
C ARG A 147 4.64 0.54 8.93
N ILE A 148 4.14 -0.03 7.84
CA ILE A 148 4.06 0.63 6.54
C ILE A 148 2.60 0.65 6.08
N TRP A 149 2.15 1.80 5.61
CA TRP A 149 0.82 1.98 5.05
C TRP A 149 0.87 2.56 3.64
N PHE A 150 0.33 1.81 2.69
CA PHE A 150 0.02 2.31 1.35
C PHE A 150 -1.49 2.48 1.22
N ASP A 151 -1.93 3.64 0.72
CA ASP A 151 -3.35 3.93 0.61
C ASP A 151 -3.72 4.81 -0.60
N HIS A 152 -4.77 4.42 -1.32
CA HIS A 152 -5.21 5.12 -2.54
C HIS A 152 -4.09 5.27 -3.59
N CYS A 153 -3.25 4.25 -3.73
CA CYS A 153 -2.19 4.21 -4.74
C CYS A 153 -2.58 3.31 -5.91
N THR A 154 -2.10 3.65 -7.11
CA THR A 154 -2.00 2.68 -8.20
C THR A 154 -0.56 2.21 -8.29
N VAL A 155 -0.31 0.91 -8.28
CA VAL A 155 1.02 0.33 -8.44
C VAL A 155 1.02 -0.49 -9.73
N MET A 156 1.96 -0.20 -10.62
CA MET A 156 1.96 -0.78 -11.96
C MET A 156 3.35 -0.96 -12.56
N GLU A 157 3.44 -1.83 -13.56
CA GLU A 157 4.64 -2.04 -14.39
C GLU A 157 5.90 -2.41 -13.57
N GLY A 158 5.77 -3.35 -12.63
CA GLY A 158 6.92 -4.00 -11.99
C GLY A 158 7.50 -5.13 -12.83
N GLU A 159 8.83 -5.18 -13.00
CA GLU A 159 9.48 -6.14 -13.89
C GLU A 159 9.54 -7.54 -13.27
N ASP A 160 9.78 -7.64 -11.95
CA ASP A 160 9.49 -8.87 -11.18
C ASP A 160 8.11 -8.78 -10.54
N GLY A 161 7.99 -8.01 -9.45
CA GLY A 161 6.76 -7.76 -8.72
C GLY A 161 6.29 -6.32 -8.84
N ASN A 162 4.96 -6.11 -8.89
CA ASN A 162 4.40 -4.79 -8.64
C ASN A 162 4.70 -4.34 -7.20
N PHE A 163 4.49 -5.21 -6.21
CA PHE A 163 4.63 -4.84 -4.81
C PHE A 163 4.92 -6.05 -3.93
N ASP A 164 6.17 -6.15 -3.51
CA ASP A 164 6.71 -7.29 -2.79
C ASP A 164 7.04 -6.93 -1.32
N VAL A 165 6.75 -7.87 -0.42
CA VAL A 165 7.00 -7.77 1.02
C VAL A 165 7.81 -8.98 1.47
N VAL A 166 9.09 -8.80 1.77
CA VAL A 166 10.05 -9.89 1.88
C VAL A 166 11.03 -9.69 3.04
N LYS A 167 11.89 -10.69 3.28
CA LYS A 167 13.08 -10.59 4.13
C LYS A 167 12.78 -10.15 5.57
N GLY A 168 11.73 -10.71 6.17
CA GLY A 168 11.35 -10.40 7.53
C GLY A 168 10.73 -9.02 7.73
N SER A 169 10.21 -8.40 6.67
CA SER A 169 9.27 -7.28 6.80
C SER A 169 8.05 -7.68 7.63
N ASP A 170 7.38 -6.71 8.26
CA ASP A 170 6.22 -7.01 9.10
C ASP A 170 5.26 -5.82 9.21
N ASN A 171 4.03 -6.08 9.63
CA ASN A 171 3.06 -5.03 9.94
C ASN A 171 2.83 -4.05 8.77
N VAL A 172 2.40 -4.57 7.62
CA VAL A 172 2.10 -3.78 6.42
C VAL A 172 0.60 -3.76 6.17
N SER A 173 0.03 -2.59 5.89
CA SER A 173 -1.34 -2.44 5.41
C SER A 173 -1.35 -1.76 4.06
N VAL A 174 -2.19 -2.28 3.17
CA VAL A 174 -2.45 -1.74 1.84
C VAL A 174 -3.96 -1.60 1.72
N THR A 175 -4.44 -0.37 1.54
CA THR A 175 -5.88 -0.08 1.49
C THR A 175 -6.22 0.73 0.24
N TRP A 176 -7.34 0.44 -0.40
CA TRP A 176 -7.80 1.23 -1.57
C TRP A 176 -6.79 1.34 -2.71
N CYS A 177 -5.86 0.38 -2.81
CA CYS A 177 -4.82 0.40 -3.84
C CYS A 177 -5.23 -0.44 -5.05
N LYS A 178 -4.84 0.02 -6.24
CA LYS A 178 -4.94 -0.74 -7.47
C LYS A 178 -3.57 -1.33 -7.83
N PHE A 179 -3.53 -2.61 -8.18
CA PHE A 179 -2.37 -3.28 -8.76
C PHE A 179 -2.69 -3.65 -10.19
N MET A 180 -1.89 -3.19 -11.15
CA MET A 180 -2.19 -3.46 -12.55
C MET A 180 -1.00 -3.50 -13.49
N TYR A 181 -1.24 -4.04 -14.67
CA TYR A 181 -0.37 -3.89 -15.83
C TYR A 181 -1.20 -3.36 -17.01
N VAL A 182 -0.61 -2.50 -17.84
CA VAL A 182 -1.25 -1.94 -19.03
C VAL A 182 -1.22 -2.95 -20.18
N THR A 183 -0.09 -3.63 -20.36
CA THR A 183 0.07 -4.67 -21.38
C THR A 183 0.22 -6.05 -20.74
N GLY A 184 -0.27 -7.08 -21.45
CA GLY A 184 -0.03 -8.46 -21.06
C GLY A 184 1.42 -8.84 -21.35
N GLY A 185 2.13 -9.37 -20.35
CA GLY A 185 3.50 -9.86 -20.47
C GLY A 185 3.71 -11.15 -19.67
N GLU A 186 4.85 -11.80 -19.88
CA GLU A 186 5.21 -13.04 -19.15
C GLU A 186 5.38 -12.77 -17.64
N HIS A 187 5.79 -11.55 -17.28
CA HIS A 187 6.21 -11.15 -15.93
C HIS A 187 5.23 -10.17 -15.24
N ASN A 188 3.93 -10.34 -15.48
CA ASN A 188 2.88 -9.55 -14.80
C ASN A 188 2.60 -10.09 -13.37
N LEU A 189 3.60 -10.15 -12.48
CA LEU A 189 3.46 -10.74 -11.14
C LEU A 189 3.14 -9.65 -10.11
N SER A 190 2.04 -9.82 -9.37
CA SER A 190 1.52 -8.69 -8.57
C SER A 190 2.22 -8.52 -7.21
N ASN A 191 2.05 -9.48 -6.30
CA ASN A 191 2.41 -9.33 -4.89
C ASN A 191 3.00 -10.62 -4.30
N LEU A 192 4.32 -10.66 -4.12
CA LEU A 192 4.99 -11.70 -3.36
C LEU A 192 5.11 -11.31 -1.88
N ILE A 193 4.74 -12.24 -1.00
CA ILE A 193 4.98 -12.13 0.44
C ILE A 193 5.85 -13.31 0.86
N GLY A 194 7.11 -13.00 1.19
CA GLY A 194 8.15 -13.98 1.52
C GLY A 194 8.77 -14.64 0.28
N SER A 195 10.05 -14.38 0.03
CA SER A 195 10.72 -14.78 -1.22
C SER A 195 11.25 -16.22 -1.22
N SER A 196 11.53 -16.83 -0.07
CA SER A 196 12.06 -18.20 0.04
C SER A 196 11.25 -19.05 1.03
N ASP A 197 11.15 -20.37 0.76
CA ASP A 197 10.56 -21.38 1.66
C ASP A 197 11.49 -21.78 2.82
N SER A 198 12.73 -21.29 2.82
CA SER A 198 13.76 -21.60 3.83
C SER A 198 14.36 -20.35 4.49
N GLU A 199 13.56 -19.30 4.67
CA GLU A 199 14.01 -18.04 5.26
C GLU A 199 13.59 -17.90 6.72
N SER A 200 14.54 -18.14 7.63
CA SER A 200 14.33 -18.00 9.06
C SER A 200 13.95 -16.58 9.50
N ALA A 201 14.46 -15.55 8.82
CA ALA A 201 14.21 -14.14 9.15
C ALA A 201 12.72 -13.74 9.06
N SER A 202 11.92 -14.51 8.33
CA SER A 202 10.49 -14.28 8.08
C SER A 202 9.57 -15.08 9.00
N HIS A 203 10.10 -15.98 9.83
CA HIS A 203 9.29 -16.75 10.78
C HIS A 203 8.62 -15.81 11.81
N GLY A 204 7.29 -15.92 11.94
CA GLY A 204 6.48 -15.09 12.85
C GLY A 204 6.24 -13.64 12.40
N LYS A 205 6.75 -13.26 11.21
CA LYS A 205 6.63 -11.92 10.62
C LYS A 205 5.75 -11.94 9.36
N LEU A 206 5.95 -10.99 8.44
CA LEU A 206 5.22 -10.85 7.18
C LEU A 206 3.69 -10.73 7.37
N ASN A 207 3.26 -10.09 8.45
CA ASN A 207 1.84 -9.84 8.69
C ASN A 207 1.38 -8.69 7.78
N VAL A 208 0.53 -8.99 6.80
CA VAL A 208 0.10 -8.04 5.76
C VAL A 208 -1.41 -8.00 5.63
N THR A 209 -1.98 -6.80 5.53
CA THR A 209 -3.40 -6.58 5.23
C THR A 209 -3.55 -5.95 3.85
N TYR A 210 -4.39 -6.52 3.01
CA TYR A 210 -4.95 -5.90 1.81
C TYR A 210 -6.45 -5.70 2.01
N ALA A 211 -6.95 -4.47 1.92
CA ALA A 211 -8.37 -4.19 2.04
C ALA A 211 -8.85 -3.21 0.97
N TYR A 212 -9.99 -3.51 0.33
CA TYR A 212 -10.55 -2.65 -0.73
C TYR A 212 -9.60 -2.46 -1.92
N CYS A 213 -8.73 -3.43 -2.16
CA CYS A 213 -7.77 -3.35 -3.25
C CYS A 213 -8.37 -3.87 -4.56
N TRP A 214 -7.76 -3.48 -5.68
CA TRP A 214 -8.17 -3.93 -7.00
C TRP A 214 -6.96 -4.50 -7.77
N TRP A 215 -7.03 -5.78 -8.12
CA TRP A 215 -6.10 -6.42 -9.05
C TRP A 215 -6.68 -6.42 -10.47
N ASP A 216 -5.95 -5.82 -11.43
CA ASP A 216 -6.41 -5.65 -12.81
C ASP A 216 -5.33 -6.05 -13.82
N ASN A 217 -5.60 -7.01 -14.70
CA ASN A 217 -4.65 -7.46 -15.73
C ASN A 217 -3.30 -7.98 -15.19
N VAL A 218 -3.35 -8.68 -14.07
CA VAL A 218 -2.19 -9.32 -13.40
C VAL A 218 -2.17 -10.82 -13.70
N ASN A 219 -1.01 -11.42 -13.94
CA ASN A 219 -0.92 -12.85 -14.27
C ASN A 219 -1.07 -13.74 -13.01
N SER A 220 -0.33 -13.43 -11.94
CA SER A 220 -0.35 -14.22 -10.69
C SER A 220 0.11 -13.41 -9.46
N ARG A 221 0.25 -14.09 -8.32
CA ARG A 221 0.67 -13.53 -7.02
C ARG A 221 -0.30 -12.48 -6.48
N CYS A 222 -1.58 -12.81 -6.26
CA CYS A 222 -2.60 -11.83 -5.86
C CYS A 222 -3.27 -12.08 -4.48
N PRO A 223 -2.53 -12.16 -3.36
CA PRO A 223 -1.08 -12.30 -3.21
C PRO A 223 -0.60 -13.76 -3.29
N ARG A 224 0.72 -13.97 -3.40
CA ARG A 224 1.38 -15.28 -3.14
C ARG A 224 2.17 -15.18 -1.85
N THR A 225 1.89 -16.06 -0.88
CA THR A 225 2.27 -15.80 0.51
C THR A 225 3.03 -16.94 1.17
N ARG A 226 3.95 -16.59 2.06
CA ARG A 226 4.67 -17.50 2.96
C ARG A 226 4.74 -16.91 4.37
N TYR A 227 4.78 -17.78 5.38
CA TYR A 227 4.95 -17.52 6.83
C TYR A 227 3.87 -16.67 7.52
N GLY A 228 3.56 -15.49 6.98
CA GLY A 228 2.84 -14.45 7.70
C GLY A 228 1.33 -14.64 7.80
N LYS A 229 0.71 -13.85 8.68
CA LYS A 229 -0.75 -13.77 8.82
C LYS A 229 -1.30 -12.76 7.82
N ILE A 230 -2.00 -13.25 6.81
CA ILE A 230 -2.44 -12.42 5.68
C ILE A 230 -3.94 -12.20 5.75
N HIS A 231 -4.34 -10.94 5.71
CA HIS A 231 -5.74 -10.54 5.57
C HIS A 231 -5.96 -9.99 4.16
N VAL A 232 -6.96 -10.52 3.44
CA VAL A 232 -7.43 -9.98 2.16
C VAL A 232 -8.94 -9.79 2.26
N LEU A 233 -9.40 -8.54 2.24
CA LEU A 233 -10.80 -8.21 2.56
C LEU A 233 -11.39 -7.26 1.51
N ASN A 234 -12.62 -7.53 1.08
CA ASN A 234 -13.41 -6.63 0.23
C ASN A 234 -12.67 -6.13 -1.03
N SER A 235 -11.85 -6.99 -1.62
CA SER A 235 -11.05 -6.64 -2.79
C SER A 235 -11.64 -7.17 -4.09
N TYR A 236 -11.36 -6.47 -5.19
CA TYR A 236 -11.83 -6.79 -6.52
C TYR A 236 -10.72 -7.39 -7.39
N TYR A 237 -11.05 -8.42 -8.15
CA TYR A 237 -10.13 -9.15 -9.03
C TYR A 237 -10.70 -9.15 -10.45
N ASN A 238 -10.03 -8.48 -11.37
CA ASN A 238 -10.43 -8.36 -12.77
C ASN A 238 -9.28 -8.79 -13.68
N LYS A 239 -9.56 -9.67 -14.64
CA LYS A 239 -8.56 -10.18 -15.60
C LYS A 239 -7.26 -10.64 -14.91
N SER A 240 -7.39 -11.24 -13.73
CA SER A 240 -6.28 -11.91 -13.07
C SER A 240 -6.11 -13.27 -13.74
N GLY A 241 -4.87 -13.68 -14.07
CA GLY A 241 -4.57 -14.90 -14.84
C GLY A 241 -5.16 -16.18 -14.23
N LYS A 242 -5.03 -17.32 -14.91
CA LYS A 242 -5.59 -18.62 -14.45
C LYS A 242 -5.20 -19.02 -13.02
N TRP A 243 -4.14 -18.43 -12.47
CA TRP A 243 -3.61 -18.62 -11.11
C TRP A 243 -3.78 -17.38 -10.21
N GLY A 244 -4.63 -16.43 -10.59
CA GLY A 244 -4.88 -15.15 -9.92
C GLY A 244 -5.74 -15.24 -8.65
N PHE A 245 -6.19 -16.43 -8.27
CA PHE A 245 -6.82 -16.67 -6.99
C PHE A 245 -5.77 -16.78 -5.89
N CYS A 246 -6.04 -16.17 -4.72
CA CYS A 246 -5.19 -16.25 -3.54
C CYS A 246 -4.97 -17.72 -3.13
N TRP A 247 -3.80 -18.28 -3.46
CA TRP A 247 -3.39 -19.59 -2.96
C TRP A 247 -2.85 -19.41 -1.53
N PHE A 248 -3.70 -19.67 -0.54
CA PHE A 248 -3.26 -19.80 0.84
C PHE A 248 -2.58 -21.16 1.03
N TYR A 249 -1.25 -21.20 0.93
CA TYR A 249 -0.51 -22.39 1.38
C TYR A 249 -0.24 -22.25 2.88
N VAL A 250 -1.19 -22.67 3.70
CA VAL A 250 -0.98 -22.78 5.16
C VAL A 250 -0.26 -24.11 5.40
N LYS A 251 1.06 -24.09 5.58
CA LYS A 251 1.74 -25.20 6.27
C LYS A 251 1.45 -25.03 7.75
N SER A 252 0.61 -25.92 8.27
CA SER A 252 0.44 -26.18 9.71
C SER A 252 1.77 -26.54 10.37
#